data_AF-A0AAN8J109-F1
#
_entry.id   AF-A0AAN8J109-F1
#
_cell.length_a   1.000
_cell.length_b   1.000
_cell.length_c   1.000
_cell.angle_alpha   90.00
_cell.angle_beta   90.00
_cell.angle_gamma   90.00
#
_symmetry.space_group_name_H-M   'P 1'
#
loop_
_entity.id
_entity.type
_entity.pdbx_description
1 polymer ?
#
loop_
_entity_poly.entity_id
_entity_poly.type
_entity_poly.pdbx_seq_one_letter_code
_entity_poly.pdbx_strand_id
1 'polypeptide(L)'
;MPATCCCFGCKNRHAHGSNVRFFRIPKDQYVQTKWIAAIRRENWTPNEHSRICSEHFIQGYPSKDPNSPDFIPSVFSFTPEVRKRKHGEDIERHSRYRARQENNGQAITALDVSNNNENRTNCPNSPGTSTQTEKKTLFDNSVQTDIHCSLLQNILYTNQYLKNSVDQKSFEIDDIKKQAYIDKQELKDNLVKLETQVQNLKDQNCQLIQKNSSQVLAFENFKDDDDDKKIQFYTGLPNISTFNAIFETIKNDSLPKKKGLSEQNELFLTLIRIKRNLTVSDLGYRFGVSPSFVTRVFHKWLDLMYIHLGGLVMWPESDVMELPDVFRNDRFKKTRCVIDCSEIFLESPTGLKPRAQTFSNYKRHNTVKFLVGISPTGAIIFLSKCYGGRASDKQITMESGFLDKLLPGDVVLADRGFTMVEEFAYRQAKLEFPHFTKGKTQLSAKEVEESRQLSRARIHVERVIGRMKDFEILQGTLPITMIKKPTDEGSVPSIDKIIHVIAAIINMNSPIL
;
A
#
# COMPACT_ATOMS: atom_id res chain seq x y z
N MET A 1 -26.86 -2.40 44.49
CA MET A 1 -26.89 -3.52 43.52
C MET A 1 -25.49 -4.11 43.40
N PRO A 2 -25.34 -5.44 43.27
CA PRO A 2 -24.04 -6.05 42.95
C PRO A 2 -23.57 -5.61 41.55
N ALA A 3 -22.26 -5.42 41.37
CA ALA A 3 -21.70 -5.09 40.06
C ALA A 3 -21.82 -6.27 39.09
N THR A 4 -22.19 -6.00 37.84
CA THR A 4 -22.24 -6.97 36.74
C THR A 4 -21.35 -6.51 35.60
N CYS A 5 -20.84 -7.45 34.81
CA CYS A 5 -20.03 -7.10 33.65
C CYS A 5 -20.92 -6.62 32.49
N CYS A 6 -20.56 -5.50 31.86
CA CYS A 6 -21.27 -4.99 30.68
C CYS A 6 -20.86 -5.65 29.36
N CYS A 7 -19.75 -6.40 29.35
CA CYS A 7 -19.14 -6.99 28.16
C CYS A 7 -20.02 -8.07 27.53
N PHE A 8 -20.06 -8.13 26.19
CA PHE A 8 -20.93 -9.03 25.45
C PHE A 8 -20.65 -10.51 25.80
N GLY A 9 -21.70 -11.27 26.13
CA GLY A 9 -21.62 -12.68 26.52
C GLY A 9 -21.08 -12.97 27.94
N CYS A 10 -20.56 -11.97 28.66
CA CYS A 10 -20.02 -12.17 30.01
C CYS A 10 -21.14 -12.28 31.05
N LYS A 11 -21.09 -13.32 31.90
CA LYS A 11 -22.08 -13.58 32.97
C LYS A 11 -21.60 -13.18 34.38
N ASN A 12 -20.39 -12.61 34.47
CA ASN A 12 -19.75 -12.34 35.77
C ASN A 12 -20.47 -11.24 36.55
N ARG A 13 -20.75 -11.56 37.82
CA ARG A 13 -21.39 -10.72 38.81
C ARG A 13 -20.59 -10.75 40.11
N HIS A 14 -20.55 -9.64 40.83
CA HIS A 14 -19.85 -9.52 42.10
C HIS A 14 -20.49 -10.44 43.15
N ALA A 15 -19.71 -11.40 43.65
CA ALA A 15 -20.09 -12.34 44.70
C ALA A 15 -19.04 -12.30 45.81
N HIS A 16 -19.48 -12.43 47.06
CA HIS A 16 -18.59 -12.40 48.23
C HIS A 16 -17.63 -13.60 48.17
N GLY A 17 -16.32 -13.36 48.32
CA GLY A 17 -15.29 -14.39 48.17
C GLY A 17 -14.86 -14.71 46.73
N SER A 18 -15.37 -14.02 45.71
CA SER A 18 -14.87 -14.16 44.33
C SER A 18 -13.62 -13.32 44.08
N ASN A 19 -12.63 -13.90 43.39
CA ASN A 19 -11.42 -13.20 42.95
C ASN A 19 -11.66 -12.25 41.74
N VAL A 20 -12.85 -12.26 41.14
CA VAL A 20 -13.18 -11.45 39.97
C VAL A 20 -13.41 -9.98 40.36
N ARG A 21 -12.50 -9.10 39.93
CA ARG A 21 -12.55 -7.65 40.19
C ARG A 21 -13.40 -6.93 39.13
N PHE A 22 -13.97 -5.76 39.48
CA PHE A 22 -14.86 -4.99 38.59
C PHE A 22 -14.40 -3.53 38.48
N PHE A 23 -13.98 -3.13 37.29
CA PHE A 23 -13.42 -1.81 36.99
C PHE A 23 -14.46 -0.88 36.36
N ARG A 24 -14.42 0.41 36.70
CA ARG A 24 -15.22 1.43 35.98
C ARG A 24 -14.64 1.65 34.59
N ILE A 25 -15.48 1.95 33.62
CA ILE A 25 -15.03 2.48 32.32
C ILE A 25 -14.44 3.88 32.56
N PRO A 26 -13.27 4.23 31.98
CA PRO A 26 -12.63 5.53 32.16
C PRO A 26 -13.52 6.73 31.78
N LYS A 27 -13.30 7.86 32.45
CA LYS A 27 -13.92 9.16 32.09
C LYS A 27 -13.14 9.90 30.99
N ASP A 28 -11.88 9.55 30.75
CA ASP A 28 -11.11 10.04 29.60
C ASP A 28 -11.77 9.61 28.29
N GLN A 29 -12.05 10.55 27.39
CA GLN A 29 -12.83 10.31 26.19
C GLN A 29 -12.13 9.36 25.20
N TYR A 30 -10.81 9.48 25.05
CA TYR A 30 -10.02 8.67 24.11
C TYR A 30 -9.96 7.19 24.54
N VAL A 31 -9.72 6.94 25.83
CA VAL A 31 -9.74 5.57 26.39
C VAL A 31 -11.17 5.03 26.46
N GLN A 32 -12.16 5.87 26.80
CA GLN A 32 -13.58 5.48 26.83
C GLN A 32 -14.07 4.99 25.46
N THR A 33 -13.85 5.75 24.38
CA THR A 33 -14.23 5.32 23.01
C THR A 33 -13.56 4.01 22.63
N LYS A 34 -12.27 3.83 22.98
CA LYS A 34 -11.54 2.57 22.75
C LYS A 34 -12.14 1.39 23.52
N TRP A 35 -12.52 1.57 24.79
CA TRP A 35 -13.14 0.53 25.60
C TRP A 35 -14.53 0.15 25.10
N ILE A 36 -15.36 1.11 24.68
CA ILE A 36 -16.68 0.86 24.06
C ILE A 36 -16.50 0.05 22.77
N ALA A 37 -15.57 0.46 21.90
CA ALA A 37 -15.27 -0.24 20.65
C ALA A 37 -14.74 -1.68 20.86
N ALA A 38 -14.03 -1.93 21.96
CA ALA A 38 -13.58 -3.26 22.34
C ALA A 38 -14.72 -4.16 22.87
N ILE A 39 -15.67 -3.61 23.62
CA ILE A 39 -16.85 -4.31 24.15
C ILE A 39 -17.75 -4.87 23.03
N ARG A 40 -17.80 -4.19 21.87
CA ARG A 40 -18.58 -4.59 20.67
C ARG A 40 -20.07 -4.89 20.96
N ARG A 41 -20.70 -4.09 21.80
CA ARG A 41 -22.12 -4.19 22.13
C ARG A 41 -22.89 -3.14 21.34
N GLU A 42 -23.69 -3.59 20.38
CA GLU A 42 -24.53 -2.72 19.56
C GLU A 42 -25.57 -1.97 20.41
N ASN A 43 -25.93 -0.76 19.97
CA ASN A 43 -26.97 0.09 20.55
C ASN A 43 -26.86 0.29 22.08
N TRP A 44 -25.63 0.33 22.61
CA TRP A 44 -25.35 0.46 24.03
C TRP A 44 -24.32 1.55 24.33
N THR A 45 -24.63 2.40 25.30
CA THR A 45 -23.73 3.43 25.85
C THR A 45 -23.43 3.15 27.32
N PRO A 46 -22.21 3.44 27.80
CA PRO A 46 -21.86 3.23 29.19
C PRO A 46 -22.49 4.29 30.11
N ASN A 47 -22.87 3.86 31.31
CA ASN A 47 -23.34 4.72 32.39
C ASN A 47 -22.42 4.63 33.63
N GLU A 48 -22.66 5.44 34.65
CA GLU A 48 -21.85 5.49 35.88
C GLU A 48 -21.75 4.14 36.63
N HIS A 49 -22.68 3.20 36.39
CA HIS A 49 -22.71 1.86 36.97
C HIS A 49 -22.10 0.77 36.09
N SER A 50 -21.71 1.08 34.85
CA SER A 50 -21.14 0.11 33.90
C SER A 50 -19.74 -0.35 34.34
N ARG A 51 -19.53 -1.68 34.41
CA ARG A 51 -18.26 -2.28 34.86
C ARG A 51 -17.75 -3.32 33.87
N ILE A 52 -16.43 -3.40 33.74
CA ILE A 52 -15.73 -4.50 33.07
C ILE A 52 -15.10 -5.38 34.16
N CYS A 53 -15.22 -6.70 34.05
CA CYS A 53 -14.60 -7.61 35.00
C CYS A 53 -13.14 -7.92 34.64
N SER A 54 -12.35 -8.38 35.61
CA SER A 54 -10.92 -8.66 35.45
C SER A 54 -10.57 -9.58 34.29
N GLU A 55 -11.42 -10.57 33.98
CA GLU A 55 -11.20 -11.56 32.91
C GLU A 55 -11.11 -10.98 31.50
N HIS A 56 -11.44 -9.70 31.30
CA HIS A 56 -11.28 -9.02 30.01
C HIS A 56 -9.90 -8.38 29.80
N PHE A 57 -9.03 -8.46 30.81
CA PHE A 57 -7.63 -8.03 30.80
C PHE A 57 -6.72 -9.24 31.00
N ILE A 58 -5.59 -9.26 30.30
CA ILE A 58 -4.62 -10.37 30.29
C ILE A 58 -4.00 -10.54 31.69
N GLN A 59 -3.58 -9.43 32.32
CA GLN A 59 -3.07 -9.44 33.70
C GLN A 59 -4.18 -9.28 34.76
N GLY A 60 -5.45 -9.30 34.37
CA GLY A 60 -6.59 -9.18 35.29
C GLY A 60 -6.91 -7.74 35.77
N TYR A 61 -6.21 -6.72 35.30
CA TYR A 61 -6.45 -5.32 35.64
C TYR A 61 -6.14 -4.38 34.45
N PRO A 62 -6.84 -3.23 34.32
CA PRO A 62 -6.54 -2.23 33.31
C PRO A 62 -5.25 -1.46 33.62
N SER A 63 -4.43 -1.25 32.61
CA SER A 63 -3.22 -0.42 32.70
C SER A 63 -3.51 1.05 32.40
N LYS A 64 -2.69 1.95 32.98
CA LYS A 64 -2.69 3.39 32.66
C LYS A 64 -1.74 3.76 31.51
N ASP A 65 -0.79 2.90 31.15
CA ASP A 65 0.20 3.15 30.12
C ASP A 65 -0.38 2.83 28.72
N PRO A 66 -0.47 3.80 27.78
CA PRO A 66 -0.98 3.58 26.42
C PRO A 66 -0.29 2.47 25.61
N ASN A 67 0.93 2.09 26.00
CA ASN A 67 1.75 1.06 25.35
C ASN A 67 1.55 -0.34 25.99
N SER A 68 0.65 -0.46 26.96
CA SER A 68 0.35 -1.70 27.66
C SER A 68 -0.76 -2.49 26.94
N PRO A 69 -0.66 -3.82 26.80
CA PRO A 69 -1.73 -4.60 26.16
C PRO A 69 -3.03 -4.61 26.97
N ASP A 70 -2.96 -4.26 28.27
CA ASP A 70 -4.10 -4.09 29.17
C ASP A 70 -4.61 -2.64 29.26
N PHE A 71 -4.14 -1.73 28.41
CA PHE A 71 -4.68 -0.37 28.28
C PHE A 71 -6.12 -0.36 27.73
N ILE A 72 -6.48 -1.41 26.98
CA ILE A 72 -7.81 -1.64 26.42
C ILE A 72 -8.16 -3.09 26.74
N PRO A 73 -9.37 -3.41 27.24
CA PRO A 73 -9.80 -4.80 27.41
C PRO A 73 -9.72 -5.53 26.07
N SER A 74 -9.16 -6.73 26.08
CA SER A 74 -8.79 -7.47 24.87
C SER A 74 -9.14 -8.96 24.93
N VAL A 75 -9.50 -9.48 26.11
CA VAL A 75 -9.85 -10.89 26.33
C VAL A 75 -11.38 -11.06 26.30
N PHE A 76 -11.92 -11.44 25.15
CA PHE A 76 -13.35 -11.71 24.96
C PHE A 76 -13.60 -13.11 24.37
N SER A 77 -14.82 -13.62 24.49
CA SER A 77 -15.25 -14.88 23.87
C SER A 77 -15.03 -14.92 22.35
N PHE A 78 -15.25 -13.79 21.67
CA PHE A 78 -15.02 -13.60 20.22
C PHE A 78 -13.56 -13.32 19.83
N THR A 79 -12.60 -13.45 20.76
CA THR A 79 -11.18 -13.23 20.47
C THR A 79 -10.62 -14.45 19.73
N PRO A 80 -10.03 -14.31 18.52
CA PRO A 80 -9.47 -15.45 17.80
C PRO A 80 -8.36 -16.15 18.59
N GLU A 81 -8.26 -17.48 18.51
CA GLU A 81 -7.23 -18.25 19.19
C GLU A 81 -5.80 -17.80 18.84
N VAL A 82 -5.57 -17.43 17.57
CA VAL A 82 -4.31 -16.85 17.08
C VAL A 82 -3.95 -15.55 17.83
N ARG A 83 -4.94 -14.79 18.31
CA ARG A 83 -4.73 -13.59 19.13
C ARG A 83 -4.48 -13.95 20.59
N LYS A 84 -5.25 -14.87 21.17
CA LYS A 84 -5.07 -15.35 22.57
C LYS A 84 -3.64 -15.86 22.80
N ARG A 85 -3.10 -16.66 21.86
CA ARG A 85 -1.72 -17.17 21.92
C ARG A 85 -0.64 -16.08 22.00
N LYS A 86 -0.92 -14.85 21.54
CA LYS A 86 0.02 -13.72 21.55
C LYS A 86 -0.07 -12.82 22.78
N HIS A 87 -0.97 -13.13 23.73
CA HIS A 87 -1.12 -12.32 24.93
C HIS A 87 0.13 -12.34 25.83
N GLY A 88 0.88 -13.45 25.86
CA GLY A 88 2.21 -13.51 26.49
C GLY A 88 3.26 -12.67 25.76
N GLU A 89 3.36 -12.83 24.43
CA GLU A 89 4.29 -12.05 23.58
C GLU A 89 4.14 -10.53 23.81
N ASP A 90 2.91 -10.05 23.99
CA ASP A 90 2.60 -8.64 24.19
C ASP A 90 2.94 -8.14 25.61
N ILE A 91 2.75 -8.96 26.65
CA ILE A 91 3.22 -8.63 28.00
C ILE A 91 4.75 -8.53 28.02
N GLU A 92 5.46 -9.49 27.43
CA GLU A 92 6.92 -9.45 27.32
C GLU A 92 7.41 -8.27 26.47
N ARG A 93 6.65 -7.88 25.44
CA ARG A 93 6.96 -6.68 24.64
C ARG A 93 6.82 -5.42 25.50
N HIS A 94 5.78 -5.36 26.34
CA HIS A 94 5.54 -4.24 27.23
C HIS A 94 6.55 -4.14 28.37
N SER A 95 6.95 -5.26 29.00
CA SER A 95 8.01 -5.27 30.02
C SER A 95 9.36 -4.85 29.45
N ARG A 96 9.72 -5.32 28.23
CA ARG A 96 10.91 -4.85 27.50
C ARG A 96 10.84 -3.37 27.13
N TYR A 97 9.65 -2.83 26.85
CA TYR A 97 9.46 -1.39 26.64
C TYR A 97 9.67 -0.59 27.93
N ARG A 98 9.08 -1.04 29.05
CA ARG A 98 9.28 -0.44 30.39
C ARG A 98 10.74 -0.41 30.80
N ALA A 99 11.42 -1.56 30.76
CA ALA A 99 12.84 -1.66 31.11
C ALA A 99 13.73 -0.75 30.24
N ARG A 100 13.40 -0.54 28.96
CA ARG A 100 14.10 0.42 28.10
C ARG A 100 13.86 1.86 28.53
N GLN A 101 12.63 2.25 28.90
CA GLN A 101 12.34 3.59 29.38
C GLN A 101 12.98 3.87 30.75
N GLU A 102 12.98 2.87 31.64
CA GLU A 102 13.62 2.95 32.96
C GLU A 102 15.15 3.07 32.83
N ASN A 103 15.77 2.28 31.93
CA ASN A 103 17.21 2.42 31.62
C ASN A 103 17.55 3.76 30.92
N ASN A 104 16.70 4.25 30.01
CA ASN A 104 16.90 5.58 29.40
C ASN A 104 16.78 6.70 30.44
N GLY A 105 15.82 6.60 31.37
CA GLY A 105 15.67 7.53 32.47
C GLY A 105 16.90 7.56 33.38
N GLN A 106 17.48 6.39 33.69
CA GLN A 106 18.74 6.29 34.43
C GLN A 106 19.95 6.82 33.64
N ALA A 107 19.98 6.64 32.32
CA ALA A 107 21.04 7.21 31.48
C ALA A 107 20.95 8.75 31.40
N ILE A 108 19.73 9.31 31.32
CA ILE A 108 19.51 10.76 31.30
C ILE A 108 19.89 11.38 32.65
N THR A 109 19.48 10.79 33.79
CA THR A 109 19.89 11.32 35.10
C THR A 109 21.38 11.14 35.38
N ALA A 110 22.04 10.12 34.82
CA ALA A 110 23.50 10.00 34.86
C ALA A 110 24.20 11.08 34.01
N LEU A 111 23.62 11.49 32.87
CA LEU A 111 24.14 12.58 32.05
C LEU A 111 24.00 13.94 32.74
N ASP A 112 22.87 14.23 33.39
CA ASP A 112 22.67 15.47 34.16
C ASP A 112 23.67 15.60 35.33
N VAL A 113 24.02 14.49 35.99
CA VAL A 113 25.06 14.45 37.03
C VAL A 113 26.47 14.66 36.46
N SER A 114 26.72 14.26 35.21
CA SER A 114 28.06 14.30 34.59
C SER A 114 28.57 15.71 34.25
N ASN A 115 27.71 16.73 34.28
CA ASN A 115 28.10 18.13 34.03
C ASN A 115 28.53 18.92 35.28
N ASN A 116 28.54 18.31 36.48
CA ASN A 116 28.96 18.98 37.72
C ASN A 116 29.88 18.11 38.58
N ASN A 117 31.19 18.07 38.22
CA ASN A 117 32.34 18.28 39.12
C ASN A 117 33.63 17.64 38.57
N GLU A 118 34.54 18.46 38.03
CA GLU A 118 35.96 18.18 38.22
C GLU A 118 36.36 18.60 39.63
N ASN A 119 36.60 17.64 40.54
CA ASN A 119 37.87 17.53 41.29
C ASN A 119 37.86 16.47 42.43
N ARG A 120 38.66 15.42 42.20
CA ARG A 120 39.63 14.80 43.14
C ARG A 120 39.22 14.30 44.55
N THR A 121 39.11 12.96 44.59
CA THR A 121 39.87 12.01 45.49
C THR A 121 39.47 11.75 46.96
N ASN A 122 39.48 10.42 47.24
CA ASN A 122 39.81 9.70 48.48
C ASN A 122 38.77 9.50 49.60
N CYS A 123 38.44 8.21 49.78
CA CYS A 123 37.82 7.53 50.93
C CYS A 123 38.03 6.00 50.73
N PRO A 124 37.69 5.09 51.66
CA PRO A 124 36.99 5.30 52.94
C PRO A 124 37.70 4.68 54.17
N ASN A 125 37.12 4.85 55.37
CA ASN A 125 36.79 3.72 56.24
C ASN A 125 35.95 4.12 57.48
N SER A 126 34.68 3.69 57.53
CA SER A 126 34.04 2.95 58.64
C SER A 126 32.51 3.16 58.70
N PRO A 127 31.71 2.17 59.14
CA PRO A 127 30.27 2.33 59.38
C PRO A 127 29.95 2.86 60.79
N GLY A 128 28.78 3.49 60.97
CA GLY A 128 28.13 3.68 62.28
C GLY A 128 27.10 2.58 62.57
N THR A 129 26.11 2.73 63.47
CA THR A 129 25.62 3.92 64.20
C THR A 129 24.79 3.49 65.43
N SER A 130 24.96 4.15 66.59
CA SER A 130 24.08 4.10 67.79
C SER A 130 23.97 2.74 68.54
N THR A 131 23.54 2.66 69.81
CA THR A 131 22.85 3.65 70.68
C THR A 131 23.44 3.67 72.12
N GLN A 132 22.97 4.62 72.94
CA GLN A 132 23.23 4.77 74.39
C GLN A 132 22.69 3.56 75.20
N THR A 133 23.09 3.30 76.46
CA THR A 133 23.86 4.10 77.48
C THR A 133 24.95 3.18 78.12
N GLU A 134 25.50 3.24 79.35
CA GLU A 134 25.32 4.01 80.62
C GLU A 134 26.63 3.97 81.49
N LYS A 135 26.60 4.57 82.71
CA LYS A 135 27.46 4.32 83.90
C LYS A 135 28.99 4.42 83.82
N LYS A 136 29.49 5.59 84.26
CA LYS A 136 30.48 5.72 85.36
C LYS A 136 29.73 6.22 86.61
N THR A 137 30.09 6.01 87.87
CA THR A 137 31.12 5.22 88.60
C THR A 137 30.72 5.24 90.09
N LEU A 138 31.20 4.31 90.93
CA LEU A 138 31.79 4.55 92.28
C LEU A 138 32.11 3.21 93.01
N PHE A 139 32.99 3.30 94.01
CA PHE A 139 33.83 2.27 94.64
C PHE A 139 33.19 1.06 95.37
N ASP A 140 33.97 -0.03 95.40
CA ASP A 140 34.21 -1.05 96.45
C ASP A 140 33.22 -1.27 97.62
N ASN A 141 32.87 -2.54 97.87
CA ASN A 141 33.68 -3.38 98.77
C ASN A 141 33.29 -4.87 98.85
N SER A 142 34.31 -5.74 98.85
CA SER A 142 34.36 -7.11 99.44
C SER A 142 33.59 -8.29 98.80
N VAL A 143 34.14 -9.49 99.05
CA VAL A 143 33.59 -10.86 98.87
C VAL A 143 33.23 -11.32 97.44
N GLN A 144 34.17 -12.00 96.77
CA GLN A 144 33.91 -13.18 95.90
C GLN A 144 35.21 -13.81 95.34
N THR A 145 35.53 -15.05 95.74
CA THR A 145 36.60 -15.87 95.13
C THR A 145 36.06 -17.12 94.41
N ASP A 146 34.99 -17.73 94.92
CA ASP A 146 34.55 -19.07 94.46
C ASP A 146 33.68 -19.05 93.18
N ILE A 147 33.18 -17.88 92.76
CA ILE A 147 32.37 -17.76 91.52
C ILE A 147 33.24 -17.74 90.25
N HIS A 148 34.54 -17.41 90.38
CA HIS A 148 35.38 -17.09 89.23
C HIS A 148 35.72 -18.31 88.34
N CYS A 149 35.84 -19.52 88.92
CA CYS A 149 36.23 -20.71 88.17
C CYS A 149 35.08 -21.31 87.33
N SER A 150 33.85 -21.36 87.84
CA SER A 150 32.71 -21.91 87.11
C SER A 150 32.32 -21.03 85.91
N LEU A 151 32.45 -19.71 86.05
CA LEU A 151 32.24 -18.75 84.96
C LEU A 151 33.27 -18.95 83.83
N LEU A 152 34.56 -19.09 84.17
CA LEU A 152 35.62 -19.36 83.19
C LEU A 152 35.39 -20.68 82.43
N GLN A 153 35.02 -21.75 83.13
CA GLN A 153 34.74 -23.06 82.51
C GLN A 153 33.61 -22.98 81.48
N ASN A 154 32.52 -22.27 81.81
CA ASN A 154 31.40 -22.05 80.90
C ASN A 154 31.78 -21.19 79.68
N ILE A 155 32.60 -20.15 79.88
CA ILE A 155 33.11 -19.28 78.80
C ILE A 155 33.98 -20.10 77.82
N LEU A 156 34.86 -20.97 78.32
CA LEU A 156 35.69 -21.84 77.48
C LEU A 156 34.83 -22.81 76.64
N TYR A 157 33.87 -23.48 77.26
CA TYR A 157 32.96 -24.41 76.56
C TYR A 157 32.11 -23.68 75.50
N THR A 158 31.58 -22.50 75.83
CA THR A 158 30.79 -21.69 74.90
C THR A 158 31.63 -21.22 73.70
N ASN A 159 32.86 -20.76 73.94
CA ASN A 159 33.78 -20.36 72.87
C ASN A 159 34.16 -21.54 71.95
N GLN A 160 34.36 -22.74 72.51
CA GLN A 160 34.67 -23.94 71.71
C GLN A 160 33.46 -24.39 70.87
N TYR A 161 32.24 -24.33 71.41
CA TYR A 161 31.01 -24.58 70.66
C TYR A 161 30.80 -23.56 69.53
N LEU A 162 30.98 -22.26 69.83
CA LEU A 162 30.89 -21.19 68.85
C LEU A 162 31.93 -21.36 67.73
N LYS A 163 33.18 -21.71 68.07
CA LYS A 163 34.22 -21.97 67.08
C LYS A 163 33.82 -23.12 66.14
N ASN A 164 33.41 -24.27 66.67
CA ASN A 164 32.99 -25.41 65.85
C ASN A 164 31.81 -25.04 64.93
N SER A 165 30.86 -24.22 65.41
CA SER A 165 29.72 -23.74 64.61
C SER A 165 30.13 -22.74 63.52
N VAL A 166 31.15 -21.92 63.75
CA VAL A 166 31.74 -21.01 62.75
C VAL A 166 32.52 -21.81 61.70
N ASP A 167 33.36 -22.76 62.13
CA ASP A 167 34.17 -23.60 61.24
C ASP A 167 33.26 -24.44 60.30
N GLN A 168 32.18 -25.03 60.83
CA GLN A 168 31.18 -25.74 60.01
C GLN A 168 30.50 -24.81 58.99
N LYS A 169 30.04 -23.62 59.42
CA LYS A 169 29.41 -22.66 58.50
C LYS A 169 30.38 -22.10 57.45
N SER A 170 31.67 -22.00 57.76
CA SER A 170 32.68 -21.63 56.77
C SER A 170 32.76 -22.66 55.64
N PHE A 171 32.65 -23.95 55.97
CA PHE A 171 32.67 -25.04 54.99
C PHE A 171 31.42 -25.02 54.10
N GLU A 172 30.23 -24.87 54.71
CA GLU A 172 28.95 -24.71 53.98
C GLU A 172 28.99 -23.51 53.02
N ILE A 173 29.55 -22.38 53.46
CA ILE A 173 29.73 -21.16 52.65
C ILE A 173 30.65 -21.39 51.45
N ASP A 174 31.74 -22.16 51.59
CA ASP A 174 32.69 -22.38 50.51
C ASP A 174 32.18 -23.36 49.44
N ASP A 175 31.43 -24.40 49.82
CA ASP A 175 30.75 -25.26 48.84
C ASP A 175 29.63 -24.50 48.09
N ILE A 176 28.89 -23.61 48.77
CA ILE A 176 27.91 -22.71 48.12
C ILE A 176 28.60 -21.77 47.12
N LYS A 177 29.74 -21.16 47.46
CA LYS A 177 30.54 -20.34 46.51
C LYS A 177 30.98 -21.16 45.29
N LYS A 178 31.39 -22.41 45.50
CA LYS A 178 31.89 -23.31 44.47
C LYS A 178 30.79 -23.74 43.50
N GLN A 179 29.61 -24.09 44.00
CA GLN A 179 28.44 -24.35 43.16
C GLN A 179 28.02 -23.10 42.39
N ALA A 180 27.90 -21.95 43.06
CA ALA A 180 27.56 -20.68 42.41
C ALA A 180 28.57 -20.23 41.34
N TYR A 181 29.84 -20.65 41.43
CA TYR A 181 30.84 -20.44 40.37
C TYR A 181 30.57 -21.32 39.14
N ILE A 182 30.22 -22.60 39.35
CA ILE A 182 29.87 -23.55 38.28
C ILE A 182 28.59 -23.08 37.57
N ASP A 183 27.52 -22.81 38.32
CA ASP A 183 26.24 -22.33 37.80
C ASP A 183 26.41 -21.05 36.96
N LYS A 184 27.22 -20.11 37.46
CA LYS A 184 27.56 -18.85 36.76
C LYS A 184 28.32 -19.08 35.46
N GLN A 185 29.09 -20.16 35.34
CA GLN A 185 29.84 -20.46 34.13
C GLN A 185 28.95 -21.19 33.10
N GLU A 186 28.15 -22.17 33.52
CA GLU A 186 27.15 -22.80 32.64
C GLU A 186 26.13 -21.77 32.11
N LEU A 187 25.70 -20.83 32.96
CA LEU A 187 24.78 -19.76 32.56
C LEU A 187 25.37 -18.87 31.44
N LYS A 188 26.69 -18.57 31.47
CA LYS A 188 27.36 -17.84 30.37
C LYS A 188 27.39 -18.65 29.08
N ASP A 189 27.78 -19.93 29.16
CA ASP A 189 27.90 -20.79 28.00
C ASP A 189 26.54 -20.98 27.31
N ASN A 190 25.46 -21.03 28.10
CA ASN A 190 24.09 -21.04 27.59
C ASN A 190 23.65 -19.67 27.03
N LEU A 191 24.13 -18.55 27.61
CA LEU A 191 23.94 -17.20 27.05
C LEU A 191 24.54 -17.08 25.63
N VAL A 192 25.80 -17.49 25.47
CA VAL A 192 26.52 -17.45 24.17
C VAL A 192 25.83 -18.34 23.12
N LYS A 193 25.33 -19.52 23.52
CA LYS A 193 24.51 -20.38 22.63
C LYS A 193 23.22 -19.68 22.19
N LEU A 194 22.51 -19.02 23.11
CA LEU A 194 21.28 -18.28 22.80
C LEU A 194 21.56 -17.08 21.89
N GLU A 195 22.61 -16.30 22.15
CA GLU A 195 23.01 -15.16 21.32
C GLU A 195 23.34 -15.61 19.88
N THR A 196 24.05 -16.73 19.75
CA THR A 196 24.39 -17.35 18.45
C THR A 196 23.13 -17.80 17.70
N GLN A 197 22.17 -18.45 18.38
CA GLN A 197 20.88 -18.84 17.78
C GLN A 197 20.06 -17.62 17.36
N VAL A 198 19.98 -16.60 18.22
CA VAL A 198 19.27 -15.34 17.95
C VAL A 198 19.87 -14.61 16.74
N GLN A 199 21.20 -14.63 16.57
CA GLN A 199 21.82 -14.02 15.40
C GLN A 199 21.52 -14.80 14.12
N ASN A 200 21.71 -16.13 14.12
CA ASN A 200 21.40 -16.98 12.98
C ASN A 200 19.92 -16.84 12.53
N LEU A 201 18.98 -16.75 13.48
CA LEU A 201 17.56 -16.51 13.19
C LEU A 201 17.28 -15.10 12.61
N LYS A 202 18.05 -14.06 12.95
CA LYS A 202 17.93 -12.76 12.26
C LYS A 202 18.42 -12.87 10.82
N ASP A 203 19.56 -13.50 10.61
CA ASP A 203 20.22 -13.59 9.30
C ASP A 203 19.35 -14.41 8.33
N GLN A 204 18.77 -15.52 8.79
CA GLN A 204 17.75 -16.28 8.05
C GLN A 204 16.52 -15.44 7.71
N ASN A 205 15.98 -14.65 8.66
CA ASN A 205 14.83 -13.78 8.37
C ASN A 205 15.17 -12.70 7.33
N CYS A 206 16.36 -12.10 7.38
CA CYS A 206 16.81 -11.13 6.39
C CYS A 206 16.90 -11.75 4.98
N GLN A 207 17.48 -12.96 4.87
CA GLN A 207 17.55 -13.70 3.60
C GLN A 207 16.15 -14.08 3.07
N LEU A 208 15.22 -14.49 3.94
CA LEU A 208 13.85 -14.82 3.57
C LEU A 208 13.08 -13.58 3.10
N ILE A 209 13.19 -12.45 3.80
CA ILE A 209 12.59 -11.17 3.39
C ILE A 209 13.12 -10.74 2.02
N GLN A 210 14.44 -10.76 1.82
CA GLN A 210 15.08 -10.38 0.56
C GLN A 210 14.62 -11.25 -0.61
N LYS A 211 14.56 -12.59 -0.42
CA LYS A 211 14.01 -13.52 -1.43
C LYS A 211 12.55 -13.20 -1.76
N ASN A 212 11.71 -12.94 -0.76
CA ASN A 212 10.29 -12.65 -0.97
C ASN A 212 10.09 -11.33 -1.75
N SER A 213 10.79 -10.26 -1.36
CA SER A 213 10.73 -8.97 -2.06
C SER A 213 11.17 -9.08 -3.53
N SER A 214 12.16 -9.92 -3.83
CA SER A 214 12.64 -10.14 -5.21
C SER A 214 11.71 -10.96 -6.12
N GLN A 215 10.61 -11.51 -5.58
CA GLN A 215 9.65 -12.34 -6.35
C GLN A 215 8.27 -11.66 -6.56
N VAL A 216 8.04 -10.49 -5.96
CA VAL A 216 6.78 -9.74 -6.09
C VAL A 216 6.93 -8.67 -7.19
N LEU A 217 5.93 -8.55 -8.06
CA LEU A 217 5.88 -7.49 -9.08
C LEU A 217 5.41 -6.20 -8.42
N ALA A 218 6.34 -5.48 -7.80
CA ALA A 218 6.08 -4.26 -7.03
C ALA A 218 6.86 -3.06 -7.59
N PHE A 219 6.26 -1.87 -7.57
CA PHE A 219 6.87 -0.63 -8.08
C PHE A 219 8.13 -0.24 -7.31
N GLU A 220 8.21 -0.56 -6.01
CA GLU A 220 9.38 -0.29 -5.15
C GLU A 220 10.64 -1.11 -5.55
N ASN A 221 10.51 -2.04 -6.50
CA ASN A 221 11.62 -2.77 -7.13
C ASN A 221 12.15 -2.11 -8.42
N PHE A 222 11.58 -0.96 -8.84
CA PHE A 222 12.03 -0.14 -9.98
C PHE A 222 12.67 1.14 -9.40
N LYS A 223 13.90 1.48 -9.79
CA LYS A 223 14.70 2.49 -9.05
C LYS A 223 15.48 3.47 -9.91
N ASP A 224 16.10 2.97 -10.97
CA ASP A 224 17.13 3.70 -11.73
C ASP A 224 16.75 3.76 -13.22
N ASP A 225 17.34 4.64 -14.02
CA ASP A 225 16.99 4.85 -15.44
C ASP A 225 17.13 3.56 -16.30
N ASP A 226 17.95 2.59 -15.88
CA ASP A 226 18.04 1.26 -16.51
C ASP A 226 16.72 0.46 -16.46
N ASP A 227 15.82 0.80 -15.52
CA ASP A 227 14.47 0.24 -15.40
C ASP A 227 13.45 0.89 -16.34
N ASP A 228 13.76 2.01 -17.03
CA ASP A 228 12.80 2.70 -17.91
C ASP A 228 12.27 1.79 -19.02
N LYS A 229 13.11 0.92 -19.57
CA LYS A 229 12.70 -0.11 -20.55
C LYS A 229 11.70 -1.10 -19.94
N LYS A 230 11.80 -1.38 -18.64
CA LYS A 230 10.85 -2.21 -17.90
C LYS A 230 9.55 -1.43 -17.62
N ILE A 231 9.64 -0.14 -17.26
CA ILE A 231 8.46 0.73 -17.13
C ILE A 231 7.70 0.82 -18.45
N GLN A 232 8.37 1.08 -19.57
CA GLN A 232 7.74 1.15 -20.89
C GLN A 232 7.12 -0.18 -21.31
N PHE A 233 7.79 -1.30 -21.04
CA PHE A 233 7.24 -2.64 -21.25
C PHE A 233 5.97 -2.89 -20.42
N TYR A 234 6.02 -2.64 -19.10
CA TYR A 234 4.94 -2.95 -18.17
C TYR A 234 3.78 -1.95 -18.20
N THR A 235 4.00 -0.67 -18.52
CA THR A 235 3.01 0.39 -18.36
C THR A 235 2.69 1.16 -19.65
N GLY A 236 3.62 1.17 -20.62
CA GLY A 236 3.54 2.03 -21.81
C GLY A 236 3.97 3.48 -21.59
N LEU A 237 4.35 3.88 -20.37
CA LEU A 237 4.95 5.18 -20.08
C LEU A 237 6.43 5.19 -20.48
N PRO A 238 7.02 6.34 -20.89
CA PRO A 238 8.39 6.36 -21.40
C PRO A 238 9.46 6.08 -20.33
N ASN A 239 9.23 6.49 -19.07
CA ASN A 239 10.21 6.40 -17.98
C ASN A 239 9.58 6.46 -16.57
N ILE A 240 10.38 6.18 -15.53
CA ILE A 240 10.02 6.29 -14.11
C ILE A 240 9.53 7.71 -13.78
N SER A 241 10.16 8.75 -14.33
CA SER A 241 9.82 10.14 -14.03
C SER A 241 8.39 10.51 -14.47
N THR A 242 7.94 10.04 -15.64
CA THR A 242 6.56 10.20 -16.10
C THR A 242 5.57 9.41 -15.24
N PHE A 243 5.92 8.19 -14.80
CA PHE A 243 5.08 7.46 -13.84
C PHE A 243 4.89 8.26 -12.55
N ASN A 244 5.98 8.79 -11.98
CA ASN A 244 5.93 9.58 -10.75
C ASN A 244 5.14 10.89 -10.95
N ALA A 245 5.31 11.59 -12.07
CA ALA A 245 4.52 12.78 -12.39
C ALA A 245 3.01 12.49 -12.46
N ILE A 246 2.61 11.36 -13.08
CA ILE A 246 1.20 10.93 -13.12
C ILE A 246 0.70 10.57 -11.71
N PHE A 247 1.50 9.84 -10.93
CA PHE A 247 1.15 9.50 -9.56
C PHE A 247 0.93 10.74 -8.68
N GLU A 248 1.88 11.68 -8.69
CA GLU A 248 1.81 12.93 -7.94
C GLU A 248 0.60 13.80 -8.35
N THR A 249 0.22 13.77 -9.63
CA THR A 249 -0.98 14.46 -10.16
C THR A 249 -2.28 13.85 -9.63
N ILE A 250 -2.36 12.52 -9.51
CA ILE A 250 -3.61 11.80 -9.22
C ILE A 250 -3.80 11.51 -7.72
N LYS A 251 -2.72 11.35 -6.95
CA LYS A 251 -2.76 10.82 -5.57
C LYS A 251 -3.66 11.60 -4.59
N ASN A 252 -3.87 12.90 -4.80
CA ASN A 252 -4.64 13.73 -3.87
C ASN A 252 -6.14 13.38 -3.89
N ASP A 253 -6.66 12.94 -5.03
CA ASP A 253 -8.04 12.45 -5.18
C ASP A 253 -8.17 10.94 -4.88
N SER A 254 -7.04 10.27 -4.59
CA SER A 254 -7.03 8.93 -4.00
C SER A 254 -7.29 9.01 -2.50
N LEU A 255 -8.50 8.63 -2.08
CA LEU A 255 -8.86 8.58 -0.65
C LEU A 255 -7.93 7.62 0.14
N PRO A 256 -7.12 8.12 1.10
CA PRO A 256 -6.04 7.36 1.72
C PRO A 256 -6.56 6.24 2.64
N LYS A 257 -5.94 5.05 2.57
CA LYS A 257 -6.38 3.85 3.29
C LYS A 257 -5.25 3.17 4.06
N LYS A 258 -5.48 2.92 5.36
CA LYS A 258 -4.53 2.24 6.27
C LYS A 258 -4.42 0.72 6.09
N LYS A 259 -5.05 0.14 5.05
CA LYS A 259 -5.01 -1.29 4.71
C LYS A 259 -5.23 -1.48 3.22
N GLY A 260 -4.28 -2.12 2.55
CA GLY A 260 -4.33 -2.39 1.11
C GLY A 260 -2.94 -2.48 0.52
N LEU A 261 -2.89 -2.41 -0.81
CA LEU A 261 -1.68 -2.19 -1.60
C LEU A 261 -1.24 -0.72 -1.48
N SER A 262 0.04 -0.39 -1.72
CA SER A 262 0.48 1.02 -1.80
C SER A 262 -0.16 1.70 -3.02
N GLU A 263 -0.46 3.00 -2.93
CA GLU A 263 -1.20 3.70 -3.99
C GLU A 263 -0.42 3.77 -5.31
N GLN A 264 0.91 3.84 -5.23
CA GLN A 264 1.82 3.67 -6.37
C GLN A 264 1.65 2.29 -7.02
N ASN A 265 1.59 1.21 -6.22
CA ASN A 265 1.31 -0.12 -6.75
C ASN A 265 -0.13 -0.29 -7.27
N GLU A 266 -1.12 0.41 -6.72
CA GLU A 266 -2.49 0.40 -7.27
C GLU A 266 -2.52 1.02 -8.69
N LEU A 267 -1.79 2.12 -8.92
CA LEU A 267 -1.58 2.71 -10.25
C LEU A 267 -0.78 1.77 -11.16
N PHE A 268 0.32 1.20 -10.68
CA PHE A 268 1.19 0.30 -11.43
C PHE A 268 0.47 -0.96 -11.90
N LEU A 269 -0.29 -1.62 -11.01
CA LEU A 269 -1.20 -2.73 -11.32
C LEU A 269 -2.21 -2.34 -12.41
N THR A 270 -2.77 -1.14 -12.34
CA THR A 270 -3.75 -0.63 -13.32
C THR A 270 -3.10 -0.43 -14.69
N LEU A 271 -1.92 0.20 -14.75
CA LEU A 271 -1.15 0.37 -15.99
C LEU A 271 -0.74 -0.99 -16.59
N ILE A 272 -0.30 -1.96 -15.79
CA ILE A 272 -0.01 -3.32 -16.24
C ILE A 272 -1.27 -4.00 -16.83
N ARG A 273 -2.43 -3.83 -16.19
CA ARG A 273 -3.70 -4.36 -16.72
C ARG A 273 -4.06 -3.77 -18.09
N ILE A 274 -3.72 -2.50 -18.35
CA ILE A 274 -3.95 -1.83 -19.63
C ILE A 274 -2.90 -2.26 -20.68
N LYS A 275 -1.60 -2.20 -20.36
CA LYS A 275 -0.51 -2.45 -21.31
C LYS A 275 -0.29 -3.93 -21.63
N ARG A 276 -0.32 -4.80 -20.61
CA ARG A 276 0.02 -6.24 -20.69
C ARG A 276 -1.19 -7.18 -20.64
N ASN A 277 -2.41 -6.65 -20.53
CA ASN A 277 -3.69 -7.38 -20.46
C ASN A 277 -3.71 -8.58 -19.47
N LEU A 278 -2.88 -8.55 -18.41
CA LEU A 278 -2.78 -9.66 -17.45
C LEU A 278 -4.11 -9.90 -16.74
N THR A 279 -4.47 -11.17 -16.52
CA THR A 279 -5.79 -11.51 -15.97
C THR A 279 -5.94 -11.01 -14.53
N VAL A 280 -7.18 -10.77 -14.10
CA VAL A 280 -7.51 -10.32 -12.74
C VAL A 280 -6.97 -11.29 -11.68
N SER A 281 -6.94 -12.60 -11.98
CA SER A 281 -6.38 -13.63 -11.11
C SER A 281 -4.85 -13.60 -11.07
N ASP A 282 -4.18 -13.49 -12.22
CA ASP A 282 -2.72 -13.39 -12.32
C ASP A 282 -2.18 -12.15 -11.60
N LEU A 283 -2.82 -10.99 -11.79
CA LEU A 283 -2.53 -9.77 -11.01
C LEU A 283 -2.80 -9.97 -9.52
N GLY A 284 -3.85 -10.70 -9.14
CA GLY A 284 -4.13 -11.05 -7.76
C GLY A 284 -2.99 -11.83 -7.11
N TYR A 285 -2.46 -12.84 -7.81
CA TYR A 285 -1.31 -13.62 -7.34
C TYR A 285 -0.03 -12.76 -7.28
N ARG A 286 0.27 -11.97 -8.32
CA ARG A 286 1.49 -11.14 -8.39
C ARG A 286 1.58 -10.04 -7.33
N PHE A 287 0.44 -9.46 -6.97
CA PHE A 287 0.35 -8.37 -5.98
C PHE A 287 -0.12 -8.84 -4.60
N GLY A 288 -0.35 -10.15 -4.38
CA GLY A 288 -0.75 -10.71 -3.08
C GLY A 288 -2.17 -10.29 -2.61
N VAL A 289 -3.08 -10.00 -3.55
CA VAL A 289 -4.43 -9.45 -3.29
C VAL A 289 -5.53 -10.29 -3.95
N SER A 290 -6.77 -10.18 -3.45
CA SER A 290 -7.88 -10.93 -4.05
C SER A 290 -8.29 -10.39 -5.42
N PRO A 291 -8.78 -11.22 -6.36
CA PRO A 291 -9.24 -10.76 -7.68
C PRO A 291 -10.31 -9.65 -7.60
N SER A 292 -11.20 -9.70 -6.60
CA SER A 292 -12.20 -8.66 -6.34
C SER A 292 -11.58 -7.33 -5.85
N PHE A 293 -10.38 -7.37 -5.25
CA PHE A 293 -9.60 -6.16 -4.94
C PHE A 293 -8.98 -5.59 -6.23
N VAL A 294 -8.34 -6.43 -7.06
CA VAL A 294 -7.76 -6.04 -8.36
C VAL A 294 -8.79 -5.33 -9.25
N THR A 295 -9.98 -5.91 -9.41
CA THR A 295 -11.06 -5.33 -10.25
C THR A 295 -11.47 -3.94 -9.75
N ARG A 296 -11.59 -3.76 -8.43
CA ARG A 296 -11.96 -2.48 -7.80
C ARG A 296 -10.84 -1.44 -7.91
N VAL A 297 -9.59 -1.85 -7.78
CA VAL A 297 -8.41 -0.98 -7.98
C VAL A 297 -8.34 -0.50 -9.43
N PHE A 298 -8.41 -1.44 -10.38
CA PHE A 298 -8.38 -1.14 -11.82
C PHE A 298 -9.44 -0.10 -12.20
N HIS A 299 -10.69 -0.27 -11.77
CA HIS A 299 -11.74 0.71 -12.08
C HIS A 299 -11.57 2.04 -11.34
N LYS A 300 -11.19 2.05 -10.05
CA LYS A 300 -10.87 3.29 -9.31
C LYS A 300 -9.84 4.13 -10.09
N TRP A 301 -8.72 3.51 -10.46
CA TRP A 301 -7.62 4.22 -11.11
C TRP A 301 -7.90 4.52 -12.58
N LEU A 302 -8.65 3.68 -13.29
CA LEU A 302 -9.14 4.01 -14.64
C LEU A 302 -10.05 5.25 -14.63
N ASP A 303 -10.96 5.34 -13.65
CA ASP A 303 -11.86 6.49 -13.50
C ASP A 303 -11.08 7.77 -13.15
N LEU A 304 -10.09 7.69 -12.24
CA LEU A 304 -9.19 8.81 -11.90
C LEU A 304 -8.28 9.21 -13.08
N MET A 305 -7.59 8.27 -13.71
CA MET A 305 -6.70 8.53 -14.85
C MET A 305 -7.46 9.16 -16.01
N TYR A 306 -8.72 8.77 -16.26
CA TYR A 306 -9.55 9.44 -17.27
C TYR A 306 -9.81 10.91 -16.94
N ILE A 307 -10.07 11.25 -15.66
CA ILE A 307 -10.30 12.63 -15.20
C ILE A 307 -9.04 13.48 -15.37
N HIS A 308 -7.89 13.02 -14.86
CA HIS A 308 -6.67 13.83 -14.83
C HIS A 308 -5.88 13.82 -16.15
N LEU A 309 -5.90 12.73 -16.90
CA LEU A 309 -5.12 12.59 -18.15
C LEU A 309 -5.94 12.93 -19.41
N GLY A 310 -7.25 13.15 -19.31
CA GLY A 310 -8.10 13.52 -20.45
C GLY A 310 -7.63 14.78 -21.18
N GLY A 311 -7.06 15.75 -20.46
CA GLY A 311 -6.44 16.96 -21.01
C GLY A 311 -5.18 16.74 -21.86
N LEU A 312 -4.72 15.50 -22.03
CA LEU A 312 -3.63 15.14 -22.95
C LEU A 312 -4.13 14.73 -24.34
N VAL A 313 -5.44 14.59 -24.54
CA VAL A 313 -6.08 14.29 -25.84
C VAL A 313 -6.97 15.47 -26.21
N MET A 314 -6.37 16.55 -26.69
CA MET A 314 -7.05 17.79 -27.03
C MET A 314 -6.98 18.11 -28.52
N TRP A 315 -8.10 18.62 -29.04
CA TRP A 315 -8.12 19.26 -30.35
C TRP A 315 -7.41 20.62 -30.24
N PRO A 316 -6.42 20.95 -31.09
CA PRO A 316 -5.80 22.27 -31.08
C PRO A 316 -6.83 23.34 -31.45
N GLU A 317 -6.74 24.52 -30.85
CA GLU A 317 -7.63 25.66 -31.17
C GLU A 317 -7.08 26.52 -32.32
N SER A 318 -5.76 26.76 -32.36
CA SER A 318 -5.11 27.45 -33.48
C SER A 318 -5.02 26.56 -34.72
N ASP A 319 -5.09 27.17 -35.90
CA ASP A 319 -4.79 26.58 -37.21
C ASP A 319 -3.27 26.41 -37.46
N VAL A 320 -2.42 27.15 -36.73
CA VAL A 320 -0.96 27.07 -36.81
C VAL A 320 -0.45 25.77 -36.18
N MET A 321 0.29 24.99 -36.96
CA MET A 321 0.87 23.71 -36.53
C MET A 321 2.14 23.44 -37.33
N GLU A 322 3.18 22.88 -36.68
CA GLU A 322 4.37 22.44 -37.39
C GLU A 322 4.03 21.23 -38.27
N LEU A 323 4.18 21.40 -39.58
CA LEU A 323 3.97 20.31 -40.54
C LEU A 323 5.31 19.61 -40.85
N PRO A 324 5.41 18.28 -40.68
CA PRO A 324 6.50 17.47 -41.23
C PRO A 324 6.53 17.54 -42.75
N ASP A 325 7.71 17.33 -43.38
CA ASP A 325 7.92 17.53 -44.81
C ASP A 325 6.93 16.81 -45.73
N VAL A 326 6.43 15.64 -45.32
CA VAL A 326 5.43 14.86 -46.09
C VAL A 326 4.10 15.62 -46.28
N PHE A 327 3.78 16.58 -45.41
CA PHE A 327 2.60 17.44 -45.49
C PHE A 327 2.88 18.81 -46.12
N ARG A 328 4.14 19.23 -46.32
CA ARG A 328 4.48 20.60 -46.77
C ARG A 328 4.14 20.91 -48.25
N ASN A 329 3.54 19.96 -48.97
CA ASN A 329 3.09 20.14 -50.36
C ASN A 329 1.74 20.89 -50.43
N ASP A 330 1.42 21.49 -51.59
CA ASP A 330 0.22 22.33 -51.77
C ASP A 330 -1.12 21.66 -51.45
N ARG A 331 -1.19 20.34 -51.52
CA ARG A 331 -2.41 19.57 -51.23
C ARG A 331 -2.60 19.30 -49.73
N PHE A 332 -1.50 19.16 -48.98
CA PHE A 332 -1.50 18.78 -47.56
C PHE A 332 -1.04 19.90 -46.62
N LYS A 333 -0.64 21.08 -47.12
CA LYS A 333 -0.19 22.24 -46.31
C LYS A 333 -1.26 22.86 -45.38
N LYS A 334 -2.50 22.34 -45.43
CA LYS A 334 -3.60 22.65 -44.50
C LYS A 334 -4.13 21.40 -43.80
N THR A 335 -3.36 20.31 -43.73
CA THR A 335 -3.83 19.08 -43.08
C THR A 335 -4.00 19.31 -41.58
N ARG A 336 -5.25 19.26 -41.11
CA ARG A 336 -5.61 19.36 -39.72
C ARG A 336 -5.33 18.07 -38.96
N CYS A 337 -5.74 16.96 -39.56
CA CYS A 337 -5.56 15.62 -39.03
C CYS A 337 -5.70 14.56 -40.12
N VAL A 338 -5.37 13.34 -39.75
CA VAL A 338 -5.74 12.11 -40.43
C VAL A 338 -6.71 11.35 -39.53
N ILE A 339 -7.79 10.81 -40.10
CA ILE A 339 -8.80 10.04 -39.37
C ILE A 339 -8.84 8.56 -39.79
N ASP A 340 -9.09 7.68 -38.83
CA ASP A 340 -9.36 6.25 -39.05
C ASP A 340 -10.37 5.69 -38.03
N CYS A 341 -11.04 4.60 -38.40
CA CYS A 341 -12.00 3.88 -37.57
C CYS A 341 -11.40 2.56 -37.03
N SER A 342 -10.85 2.61 -35.82
CA SER A 342 -10.27 1.44 -35.15
C SER A 342 -11.32 0.53 -34.52
N GLU A 343 -11.19 -0.77 -34.74
CA GLU A 343 -12.03 -1.81 -34.11
C GLU A 343 -11.28 -2.60 -33.02
N ILE A 344 -12.01 -3.05 -31.99
CA ILE A 344 -11.54 -3.92 -30.89
C ILE A 344 -12.49 -5.10 -30.77
N PHE A 345 -11.97 -6.33 -30.67
CA PHE A 345 -12.78 -7.54 -30.53
C PHE A 345 -13.47 -7.62 -29.16
N LEU A 346 -14.70 -8.14 -29.15
CA LEU A 346 -15.52 -8.35 -27.95
C LEU A 346 -15.97 -9.81 -27.82
N GLU A 347 -16.12 -10.30 -26.59
CA GLU A 347 -16.93 -11.49 -26.33
C GLU A 347 -18.34 -11.31 -26.94
N SER A 348 -18.91 -12.39 -27.49
CA SER A 348 -20.25 -12.35 -28.11
C SER A 348 -21.34 -12.07 -27.07
N PRO A 349 -22.08 -10.93 -27.11
CA PRO A 349 -23.10 -10.63 -26.12
C PRO A 349 -24.19 -11.69 -26.08
N THR A 350 -24.69 -12.03 -24.88
CA THR A 350 -25.78 -13.00 -24.72
C THR A 350 -27.10 -12.49 -25.30
N GLY A 351 -27.42 -11.21 -25.08
CA GLY A 351 -28.62 -10.56 -25.62
C GLY A 351 -28.54 -10.34 -27.14
N LEU A 352 -29.61 -10.70 -27.85
CA LEU A 352 -29.68 -10.62 -29.32
C LEU A 352 -29.49 -9.19 -29.86
N LYS A 353 -30.10 -8.19 -29.21
CA LYS A 353 -29.99 -6.77 -29.61
C LYS A 353 -28.54 -6.25 -29.54
N PRO A 354 -27.82 -6.29 -28.38
CA PRO A 354 -26.43 -5.87 -28.34
C PRO A 354 -25.51 -6.74 -29.21
N ARG A 355 -25.78 -8.03 -29.39
CA ARG A 355 -25.04 -8.89 -30.34
C ARG A 355 -25.19 -8.38 -31.78
N ALA A 356 -26.40 -8.05 -32.21
CA ALA A 356 -26.67 -7.53 -33.57
C ALA A 356 -26.21 -6.08 -33.79
N GLN A 357 -25.98 -5.31 -32.72
CA GLN A 357 -25.41 -3.95 -32.78
C GLN A 357 -23.87 -3.97 -32.80
N THR A 358 -23.24 -4.93 -32.11
CA THR A 358 -21.78 -5.05 -32.04
C THR A 358 -21.18 -5.92 -33.16
N PHE A 359 -21.97 -6.66 -33.92
CA PHE A 359 -21.43 -7.52 -34.99
C PHE A 359 -20.89 -6.70 -36.17
N SER A 360 -19.56 -6.72 -36.35
CA SER A 360 -18.87 -6.17 -37.53
C SER A 360 -18.88 -7.20 -38.65
N ASN A 361 -19.56 -6.88 -39.75
CA ASN A 361 -19.55 -7.70 -40.96
C ASN A 361 -18.13 -7.83 -41.56
N TYR A 362 -17.29 -6.80 -41.38
CA TYR A 362 -15.92 -6.77 -41.88
C TYR A 362 -15.00 -7.71 -41.09
N LYS A 363 -15.08 -7.67 -39.75
CA LYS A 363 -14.29 -8.57 -38.87
C LYS A 363 -14.95 -9.94 -38.65
N ARG A 364 -16.19 -10.13 -39.11
CA ARG A 364 -17.05 -11.32 -38.91
C ARG A 364 -17.20 -11.72 -37.43
N HIS A 365 -17.15 -10.73 -36.53
CA HIS A 365 -17.10 -10.92 -35.08
C HIS A 365 -17.84 -9.79 -34.37
N ASN A 366 -18.16 -9.97 -33.08
CA ASN A 366 -18.56 -8.86 -32.22
C ASN A 366 -17.34 -7.97 -31.94
N THR A 367 -17.49 -6.66 -32.19
CA THR A 367 -16.48 -5.63 -31.97
C THR A 367 -17.12 -4.34 -31.44
N VAL A 368 -16.30 -3.45 -30.89
CA VAL A 368 -16.58 -2.01 -30.80
C VAL A 368 -15.67 -1.25 -31.75
N LYS A 369 -16.15 -0.13 -32.25
CA LYS A 369 -15.48 0.76 -33.19
C LYS A 369 -15.46 2.19 -32.64
N PHE A 370 -14.35 2.89 -32.85
CA PHE A 370 -14.23 4.32 -32.53
C PHE A 370 -13.44 5.03 -33.63
N LEU A 371 -13.75 6.31 -33.86
CA LEU A 371 -12.97 7.20 -34.70
C LEU A 371 -11.80 7.76 -33.89
N VAL A 372 -10.60 7.70 -34.45
CA VAL A 372 -9.41 8.39 -33.93
C VAL A 372 -8.97 9.45 -34.92
N GLY A 373 -8.67 10.65 -34.44
CA GLY A 373 -8.10 11.75 -35.21
C GLY A 373 -6.70 12.08 -34.72
N ILE A 374 -5.74 12.04 -35.63
CA ILE A 374 -4.30 12.15 -35.33
C ILE A 374 -3.72 13.31 -36.13
N SER A 375 -2.99 14.19 -35.43
CA SER A 375 -2.30 15.33 -36.03
C SER A 375 -1.16 14.89 -36.97
N PRO A 376 -0.78 15.73 -37.95
CA PRO A 376 0.46 15.57 -38.73
C PRO A 376 1.73 15.26 -37.93
N THR A 377 1.86 15.75 -36.69
CA THR A 377 3.01 15.47 -35.81
C THR A 377 2.93 14.12 -35.09
N GLY A 378 1.82 13.39 -35.24
CA GLY A 378 1.61 12.06 -34.66
C GLY A 378 0.93 12.04 -33.28
N ALA A 379 0.55 13.19 -32.72
CA ALA A 379 -0.26 13.23 -31.50
C ALA A 379 -1.74 12.90 -31.78
N ILE A 380 -2.37 12.13 -30.90
CA ILE A 380 -3.81 11.81 -30.95
C ILE A 380 -4.58 13.02 -30.40
N ILE A 381 -5.38 13.67 -31.24
CA ILE A 381 -6.07 14.94 -30.91
C ILE A 381 -7.61 14.82 -30.91
N PHE A 382 -8.15 13.68 -31.32
CA PHE A 382 -9.57 13.39 -31.26
C PHE A 382 -9.84 11.90 -31.02
N LEU A 383 -10.86 11.61 -30.20
CA LEU A 383 -11.45 10.29 -30.02
C LEU A 383 -12.98 10.42 -29.99
N SER A 384 -13.69 9.59 -30.77
CA SER A 384 -15.13 9.46 -30.59
C SER A 384 -15.45 8.60 -29.36
N LYS A 385 -16.72 8.64 -28.94
CA LYS A 385 -17.31 7.56 -28.14
C LYS A 385 -17.25 6.23 -28.91
N CYS A 386 -17.36 5.12 -28.21
CA CYS A 386 -17.42 3.78 -28.78
C CYS A 386 -18.81 3.45 -29.33
N TYR A 387 -18.82 2.93 -30.56
CA TYR A 387 -20.00 2.40 -31.23
C TYR A 387 -19.88 0.87 -31.35
N GLY A 388 -21.00 0.18 -31.52
CA GLY A 388 -20.95 -1.25 -31.88
C GLY A 388 -20.41 -1.44 -33.29
N GLY A 389 -19.69 -2.54 -33.54
CA GLY A 389 -19.01 -2.86 -34.81
C GLY A 389 -19.87 -2.82 -36.08
N ARG A 390 -21.20 -2.82 -35.97
CA ARG A 390 -22.11 -2.62 -37.11
C ARG A 390 -22.14 -1.17 -37.61
N ALA A 391 -21.72 -0.19 -36.81
CA ALA A 391 -21.70 1.21 -37.20
C ALA A 391 -20.74 1.47 -38.37
N SER A 392 -21.21 2.27 -39.33
CA SER A 392 -20.39 2.69 -40.47
C SER A 392 -19.47 3.85 -40.09
N ASP A 393 -18.34 3.96 -40.77
CA ASP A 393 -17.34 5.00 -40.48
C ASP A 393 -17.90 6.40 -40.78
N LYS A 394 -18.80 6.49 -41.78
CA LYS A 394 -19.65 7.67 -42.03
C LYS A 394 -20.55 8.00 -40.84
N GLN A 395 -21.29 7.03 -40.30
CA GLN A 395 -22.18 7.26 -39.15
C GLN A 395 -21.38 7.79 -37.94
N ILE A 396 -20.26 7.13 -37.60
CA ILE A 396 -19.43 7.54 -36.45
C ILE A 396 -18.88 8.96 -36.65
N THR A 397 -18.42 9.31 -37.85
CA THR A 397 -17.86 10.65 -38.11
C THR A 397 -18.91 11.75 -38.01
N MET A 398 -20.16 11.49 -38.45
CA MET A 398 -21.27 12.44 -38.32
C MET A 398 -21.78 12.55 -36.86
N GLU A 399 -21.91 11.44 -36.14
CA GLU A 399 -22.52 11.41 -34.79
C GLU A 399 -21.53 11.72 -33.65
N SER A 400 -20.22 11.69 -33.90
CA SER A 400 -19.19 11.87 -32.85
C SER A 400 -18.89 13.33 -32.48
N GLY A 401 -19.42 14.31 -33.22
CA GLY A 401 -19.06 15.72 -33.10
C GLY A 401 -17.70 16.08 -33.71
N PHE A 402 -17.08 15.18 -34.49
CA PHE A 402 -15.81 15.44 -35.18
C PHE A 402 -15.92 16.62 -36.16
N LEU A 403 -17.00 16.66 -36.97
CA LEU A 403 -17.21 17.72 -37.96
C LEU A 403 -17.38 19.11 -37.32
N ASP A 404 -17.76 19.18 -36.05
CA ASP A 404 -17.91 20.42 -35.26
C ASP A 404 -16.59 20.96 -34.72
N LYS A 405 -15.48 20.30 -35.03
CA LYS A 405 -14.11 20.73 -34.71
C LYS A 405 -13.34 21.32 -35.91
N LEU A 406 -13.87 21.16 -37.12
CA LEU A 406 -13.22 21.60 -38.35
C LEU A 406 -13.40 23.11 -38.59
N LEU A 407 -12.34 23.76 -39.05
CA LEU A 407 -12.30 25.17 -39.43
C LEU A 407 -12.33 25.34 -40.96
N PRO A 408 -12.80 26.50 -41.48
CA PRO A 408 -12.81 26.77 -42.92
C PRO A 408 -11.43 26.63 -43.58
N GLY A 409 -11.35 25.72 -44.55
CA GLY A 409 -10.13 25.39 -45.28
C GLY A 409 -9.27 24.28 -44.65
N ASP A 410 -9.68 23.67 -43.54
CA ASP A 410 -9.04 22.46 -43.01
C ASP A 410 -9.03 21.35 -44.07
N VAL A 411 -7.92 20.63 -44.17
CA VAL A 411 -7.81 19.38 -44.95
C VAL A 411 -7.75 18.21 -43.97
N VAL A 412 -8.55 17.17 -44.20
CA VAL A 412 -8.53 15.93 -43.42
C VAL A 412 -8.22 14.77 -44.34
N LEU A 413 -7.19 13.98 -44.00
CA LEU A 413 -6.86 12.77 -44.76
C LEU A 413 -7.59 11.57 -44.16
N ALA A 414 -8.07 10.65 -45.00
CA ALA A 414 -8.83 9.49 -44.54
C ALA A 414 -8.59 8.25 -45.41
N ASP A 415 -9.24 7.14 -45.05
CA ASP A 415 -9.29 5.96 -45.89
C ASP A 415 -10.46 5.95 -46.89
N ARG A 416 -10.41 5.05 -47.88
CA ARG A 416 -11.43 4.93 -48.95
C ARG A 416 -12.85 4.65 -48.44
N GLY A 417 -13.03 4.27 -47.17
CA GLY A 417 -14.35 4.12 -46.55
C GLY A 417 -15.05 5.45 -46.23
N PHE A 418 -14.31 6.56 -46.14
CA PHE A 418 -14.82 7.87 -45.73
C PHE A 418 -15.36 8.65 -46.94
N THR A 419 -16.53 8.28 -47.45
CA THR A 419 -17.15 8.90 -48.64
C THR A 419 -18.01 10.13 -48.31
N MET A 420 -17.53 11.02 -47.42
CA MET A 420 -18.28 12.18 -46.89
C MET A 420 -17.81 13.52 -47.48
N VAL A 421 -17.75 13.63 -48.81
CA VAL A 421 -17.20 14.84 -49.46
C VAL A 421 -18.11 16.06 -49.20
N GLU A 422 -19.43 15.86 -49.21
CA GLU A 422 -20.42 16.94 -49.06
C GLU A 422 -20.49 17.46 -47.62
N GLU A 423 -20.43 16.58 -46.62
CA GLU A 423 -20.50 16.95 -45.21
C GLU A 423 -19.28 17.74 -44.74
N PHE A 424 -18.10 17.43 -45.28
CA PHE A 424 -16.88 18.23 -45.05
C PHE A 424 -16.95 19.56 -45.81
N ALA A 425 -17.40 19.55 -47.07
CA ALA A 425 -17.55 20.77 -47.87
C ALA A 425 -18.55 21.77 -47.25
N TYR A 426 -19.61 21.29 -46.59
CA TYR A 426 -20.54 22.13 -45.83
C TYR A 426 -19.87 22.85 -44.64
N ARG A 427 -18.80 22.28 -44.08
CA ARG A 427 -17.94 22.94 -43.06
C ARG A 427 -16.79 23.74 -43.69
N GLN A 428 -16.82 23.96 -45.00
CA GLN A 428 -15.75 24.55 -45.80
C GLN A 428 -14.39 23.81 -45.69
N ALA A 429 -14.42 22.56 -45.24
CA ALA A 429 -13.27 21.67 -45.10
C ALA A 429 -13.16 20.71 -46.29
N LYS A 430 -11.98 20.13 -46.50
CA LYS A 430 -11.70 19.20 -47.60
C LYS A 430 -11.35 17.81 -47.07
N LEU A 431 -12.05 16.80 -47.55
CA LEU A 431 -11.74 15.39 -47.29
C LEU A 431 -10.85 14.83 -48.42
N GLU A 432 -9.77 14.16 -48.06
CA GLU A 432 -8.76 13.61 -48.98
C GLU A 432 -8.56 12.10 -48.75
N PHE A 433 -8.87 11.29 -49.77
CA PHE A 433 -8.73 9.82 -49.76
C PHE A 433 -8.16 9.30 -51.09
N PRO A 434 -7.64 8.06 -51.17
CA PRO A 434 -7.01 7.55 -52.40
C PRO A 434 -8.03 7.28 -53.51
N HIS A 435 -7.72 7.69 -54.75
CA HIS A 435 -8.64 7.61 -55.90
C HIS A 435 -9.24 6.21 -56.12
N PHE A 436 -10.52 6.15 -56.48
CA PHE A 436 -11.23 4.89 -56.75
C PHE A 436 -10.95 4.39 -58.18
N THR A 437 -10.65 3.10 -58.30
CA THR A 437 -10.64 2.36 -59.58
C THR A 437 -12.04 1.94 -60.05
N LYS A 438 -13.06 2.00 -59.18
CA LYS A 438 -14.43 1.60 -59.53
C LYS A 438 -14.97 2.46 -60.68
N GLY A 439 -15.28 1.83 -61.81
CA GLY A 439 -15.73 2.51 -63.03
C GLY A 439 -14.61 3.01 -63.95
N LYS A 440 -13.34 2.69 -63.66
CA LYS A 440 -12.17 3.00 -64.51
C LYS A 440 -11.40 1.72 -64.82
N THR A 441 -10.89 1.59 -66.04
CA THR A 441 -9.98 0.49 -66.41
C THR A 441 -8.61 0.63 -65.74
N GLN A 442 -8.12 1.87 -65.61
CA GLN A 442 -6.89 2.22 -64.92
C GLN A 442 -7.01 3.64 -64.33
N LEU A 443 -6.25 3.95 -63.28
CA LEU A 443 -6.03 5.33 -62.82
C LEU A 443 -4.97 6.03 -63.68
N SER A 444 -5.13 7.32 -63.93
CA SER A 444 -4.10 8.13 -64.59
C SER A 444 -2.84 8.25 -63.74
N ALA A 445 -1.68 8.53 -64.37
CA ALA A 445 -0.41 8.68 -63.66
C ALA A 445 -0.46 9.75 -62.54
N LYS A 446 -1.24 10.83 -62.76
CA LYS A 446 -1.51 11.85 -61.75
C LYS A 446 -2.28 11.28 -60.55
N GLU A 447 -3.42 10.61 -60.78
CA GLU A 447 -4.23 10.03 -59.71
C GLU A 447 -3.48 8.95 -58.90
N VAL A 448 -2.56 8.23 -59.55
CA VAL A 448 -1.66 7.24 -58.93
C VAL A 448 -0.66 7.92 -58.01
N GLU A 449 0.06 8.95 -58.48
CA GLU A 449 1.03 9.67 -57.64
C GLU A 449 0.32 10.46 -56.52
N GLU A 450 -0.83 11.06 -56.78
CA GLU A 450 -1.68 11.66 -55.74
C GLU A 450 -2.13 10.63 -54.69
N SER A 451 -2.48 9.41 -55.09
CA SER A 451 -2.79 8.34 -54.14
C SER A 451 -1.55 7.91 -53.35
N ARG A 452 -0.39 7.83 -54.00
CA ARG A 452 0.90 7.48 -53.38
C ARG A 452 1.35 8.50 -52.34
N GLN A 453 1.19 9.79 -52.63
CA GLN A 453 1.48 10.88 -51.69
C GLN A 453 0.61 10.79 -50.44
N LEU A 454 -0.70 10.51 -50.62
CA LEU A 454 -1.60 10.31 -49.48
C LEU A 454 -1.18 9.11 -48.63
N SER A 455 -0.84 7.96 -49.25
CA SER A 455 -0.32 6.81 -48.51
C SER A 455 0.96 7.14 -47.74
N ARG A 456 1.90 7.89 -48.33
CA ARG A 456 3.11 8.37 -47.62
C ARG A 456 2.77 9.27 -46.43
N ALA A 457 1.78 10.14 -46.56
CA ALA A 457 1.28 10.99 -45.47
C ALA A 457 0.46 10.23 -44.42
N ARG A 458 0.01 9.00 -44.70
CA ARG A 458 -0.74 8.16 -43.75
C ARG A 458 0.10 7.13 -42.99
N ILE A 459 1.23 6.67 -43.54
CA ILE A 459 2.05 5.60 -42.94
C ILE A 459 2.46 5.88 -41.48
N HIS A 460 2.75 7.14 -41.10
CA HIS A 460 3.10 7.44 -39.70
C HIS A 460 1.88 7.49 -38.77
N VAL A 461 0.70 7.80 -39.28
CA VAL A 461 -0.57 7.72 -38.53
C VAL A 461 -0.95 6.25 -38.29
N GLU A 462 -0.73 5.40 -39.30
CA GLU A 462 -0.88 3.94 -39.17
C GLU A 462 0.07 3.37 -38.08
N ARG A 463 1.26 3.96 -37.87
CA ARG A 463 2.14 3.65 -36.73
C ARG A 463 1.61 4.17 -35.39
N VAL A 464 0.89 5.31 -35.33
CA VAL A 464 0.22 5.78 -34.09
C VAL A 464 -0.88 4.80 -33.68
N ILE A 465 -1.68 4.34 -34.65
CA ILE A 465 -2.69 3.30 -34.45
C ILE A 465 -2.00 1.97 -34.06
N GLY A 466 -0.83 1.67 -34.63
CA GLY A 466 0.09 0.63 -34.16
C GLY A 466 0.41 0.76 -32.67
N ARG A 467 0.88 1.93 -32.21
CA ARG A 467 1.13 2.19 -30.78
C ARG A 467 -0.12 2.04 -29.90
N MET A 468 -1.32 2.36 -30.40
CA MET A 468 -2.57 2.04 -29.68
C MET A 468 -2.78 0.52 -29.57
N LYS A 469 -2.47 -0.24 -30.62
CA LYS A 469 -2.52 -1.71 -30.60
C LYS A 469 -1.38 -2.34 -29.80
N ASP A 470 -0.27 -1.66 -29.52
CA ASP A 470 0.77 -2.14 -28.59
C ASP A 470 0.28 -2.22 -27.12
N PHE A 471 -0.94 -1.79 -26.81
CA PHE A 471 -1.62 -2.07 -25.55
C PHE A 471 -2.49 -3.32 -25.73
N GLU A 472 -2.08 -4.43 -25.10
CA GLU A 472 -2.63 -5.76 -25.37
C GLU A 472 -4.12 -5.91 -24.99
N ILE A 473 -4.65 -4.97 -24.19
CA ILE A 473 -6.08 -4.83 -23.88
C ILE A 473 -6.93 -4.45 -25.11
N LEU A 474 -6.31 -3.87 -26.15
CA LEU A 474 -6.96 -3.51 -27.43
C LEU A 474 -6.68 -4.50 -28.57
N GLN A 475 -5.88 -5.53 -28.33
CA GLN A 475 -5.64 -6.63 -29.29
C GLN A 475 -6.57 -7.82 -29.04
N GLY A 476 -6.64 -8.29 -27.78
CA GLY A 476 -7.41 -9.47 -27.42
C GLY A 476 -8.92 -9.26 -27.47
N THR A 477 -9.66 -10.37 -27.45
CA THR A 477 -11.12 -10.36 -27.26
C THR A 477 -11.45 -9.82 -25.87
N LEU A 478 -11.97 -8.59 -25.82
CA LEU A 478 -12.26 -7.89 -24.57
C LEU A 478 -13.57 -8.41 -23.95
N PRO A 479 -13.60 -8.70 -22.63
CA PRO A 479 -14.83 -9.12 -21.97
C PRO A 479 -15.93 -8.06 -21.99
N ILE A 480 -17.20 -8.49 -22.10
CA ILE A 480 -18.36 -7.59 -22.14
C ILE A 480 -18.43 -6.68 -20.89
N THR A 481 -17.96 -7.19 -19.75
CA THR A 481 -17.88 -6.47 -18.47
C THR A 481 -16.92 -5.28 -18.48
N MET A 482 -16.00 -5.20 -19.44
CA MET A 482 -15.08 -4.07 -19.64
C MET A 482 -15.64 -2.99 -20.58
N ILE A 483 -16.79 -3.24 -21.23
CA ILE A 483 -17.47 -2.24 -22.08
C ILE A 483 -18.15 -1.20 -21.18
N LYS A 484 -19.11 -1.65 -20.36
CA LYS A 484 -19.91 -0.82 -19.46
C LYS A 484 -20.28 -1.61 -18.21
N LYS A 485 -19.95 -1.10 -17.02
CA LYS A 485 -20.44 -1.63 -15.74
C LYS A 485 -21.92 -1.23 -15.50
N PRO A 486 -22.68 -1.94 -14.66
CA PRO A 486 -23.98 -1.46 -14.17
C PRO A 486 -23.88 -0.10 -13.45
N THR A 487 -22.73 0.18 -12.82
CA THR A 487 -22.44 1.48 -12.17
C THR A 487 -22.09 2.60 -13.16
N ASP A 488 -21.92 2.31 -14.46
CA ASP A 488 -21.61 3.31 -15.49
C ASP A 488 -22.90 3.92 -16.07
N GLU A 489 -24.03 3.85 -15.36
CA GLU A 489 -25.23 4.62 -15.70
C GLU A 489 -25.03 6.11 -15.37
N GLY A 490 -25.42 6.98 -16.30
CA GLY A 490 -25.16 8.43 -16.20
C GLY A 490 -23.71 8.87 -16.38
N SER A 491 -22.74 7.95 -16.56
CA SER A 491 -21.32 8.28 -16.70
C SER A 491 -20.66 7.66 -17.93
N VAL A 492 -19.41 8.05 -18.20
CA VAL A 492 -18.64 7.57 -19.35
C VAL A 492 -18.33 6.07 -19.19
N PRO A 493 -18.62 5.21 -20.19
CA PRO A 493 -18.35 3.78 -20.11
C PRO A 493 -16.87 3.43 -19.94
N SER A 494 -16.62 2.23 -19.42
CA SER A 494 -15.28 1.73 -19.13
C SER A 494 -14.38 1.64 -20.36
N ILE A 495 -14.92 1.28 -21.54
CA ILE A 495 -14.12 1.19 -22.78
C ILE A 495 -13.64 2.56 -23.29
N ASP A 496 -14.50 3.57 -23.24
CA ASP A 496 -14.16 4.94 -23.66
C ASP A 496 -13.04 5.52 -22.78
N LYS A 497 -13.06 5.20 -21.48
CA LYS A 497 -12.01 5.55 -20.52
C LYS A 497 -10.68 4.86 -20.84
N ILE A 498 -10.71 3.56 -21.14
CA ILE A 498 -9.50 2.78 -21.50
C ILE A 498 -8.83 3.39 -22.74
N ILE A 499 -9.60 3.73 -23.77
CA ILE A 499 -9.07 4.29 -25.02
C ILE A 499 -8.51 5.69 -24.81
N HIS A 500 -9.20 6.56 -24.04
CA HIS A 500 -8.66 7.89 -23.68
C HIS A 500 -7.36 7.81 -22.88
N VAL A 501 -7.29 6.94 -21.87
CA VAL A 501 -6.07 6.76 -21.06
C VAL A 501 -4.92 6.22 -21.91
N ILE A 502 -5.18 5.29 -22.83
CA ILE A 502 -4.15 4.80 -23.78
C ILE A 502 -3.66 5.92 -24.71
N ALA A 503 -4.57 6.73 -25.26
CA ALA A 503 -4.18 7.84 -26.14
C ALA A 503 -3.38 8.92 -25.38
N ALA A 504 -3.76 9.24 -24.15
CA ALA A 504 -3.01 10.14 -23.27
C ALA A 504 -1.60 9.61 -22.97
N ILE A 505 -1.45 8.30 -22.69
CA ILE A 505 -0.14 7.65 -22.51
C ILE A 505 0.71 7.72 -23.78
N ILE A 506 0.12 7.54 -24.96
CA ILE A 506 0.84 7.63 -26.25
C ILE A 506 1.31 9.05 -26.52
N ASN A 507 0.50 10.07 -26.20
CA ASN A 507 0.88 11.48 -26.32
C ASN A 507 1.96 11.92 -25.31
N MET A 508 2.21 11.15 -24.24
CA MET A 508 3.35 11.34 -23.32
C MET A 508 4.63 10.62 -23.76
N ASN A 509 4.59 9.76 -24.79
CA ASN A 509 5.80 9.16 -25.37
C ASN A 509 6.38 10.06 -26.46
N SER A 510 7.68 9.90 -26.76
CA SER A 510 8.35 10.58 -27.87
C SER A 510 7.58 10.41 -29.20
N PRO A 511 7.55 11.40 -30.11
CA PRO A 511 6.85 11.32 -31.40
C PRO A 511 7.22 10.09 -32.26
N ILE A 512 6.46 9.90 -33.35
CA ILE A 512 6.69 8.83 -34.36
C ILE A 512 7.51 9.31 -35.56
N LEU A 513 7.75 10.62 -35.63
CA LEU A 513 8.41 11.35 -36.69
C LEU A 513 9.65 12.07 -36.15
#